data_AF-A0A536A6Q6-F1
#
_entry.id   AF-A0A536A6Q6-F1
#
_cell.length_a   1.000
_cell.length_b   1.000
_cell.length_c   1.000
_cell.angle_alpha   90.00
_cell.angle_beta   90.00
_cell.angle_gamma   90.00
#
_symmetry.space_group_name_H-M   'P 1'
#
loop_
_entity.id
_entity.type
_entity.pdbx_description
1 polymer ?
#
loop_
_entity_poly.entity_id
_entity_poly.type
_entity_poly.pdbx_seq_one_letter_code
_entity_poly.pdbx_strand_id
1 'polypeptide(L)'
;MRSRCSEIGLRSPGARRRSRSSRMDRSPAVRIRAARVRPLGINRGIVAAVVILCATVLNACEPGPPPAEPIARQYATAWQKSDYQAMWDLLTDDAKAQVTPAGFTERLPRIADEMTLTSLDAKTGVATHPALPNGSPDPRKATIPLDVTFHTQRVGDVARSTALQLVMVGEKDKAVWRIAWTPEAILPHLTAGRLVRMTRLPTSRGRIVARDGTELATFIEAGVVGVITGQIRSETGLLSSLSDALAMTPDQIKAKYTQSWVKPDLFVPIKTVPASQLDGLRTRLSLIEGVQVQATRVRSYPTGLASQTLGYLAEASDADAKAKTARGVEAGDLIGKKDTGLEATLDDELGGSFGFRLGIVESDERPVETLAETAPVPGS
;
A
#
# COMPACT_ATOMS: atom_id res chain seq x y z
N MET A 1 37.59 -60.33 16.36
CA MET A 1 38.27 -61.53 15.82
C MET A 1 37.99 -61.59 14.31
N ARG A 2 39.00 -61.24 13.48
CA ARG A 2 39.23 -61.53 12.03
C ARG A 2 38.08 -61.27 11.04
N SER A 3 38.11 -60.29 10.13
CA SER A 3 38.96 -60.03 8.93
C SER A 3 38.73 -60.94 7.70
N ARG A 4 38.47 -60.26 6.56
CA ARG A 4 38.84 -60.50 5.12
C ARG A 4 37.61 -60.47 4.20
N CYS A 5 37.43 -59.61 3.18
CA CYS A 5 38.28 -58.93 2.16
C CYS A 5 38.48 -59.75 0.87
N SER A 6 38.43 -59.03 -0.28
CA SER A 6 38.82 -59.35 -1.68
C SER A 6 37.78 -60.08 -2.58
N GLU A 7 37.58 -59.76 -3.88
CA GLU A 7 38.16 -58.78 -4.81
C GLU A 7 37.55 -58.88 -6.24
N ILE A 8 37.85 -57.88 -7.11
CA ILE A 8 37.94 -57.89 -8.61
C ILE A 8 36.60 -57.99 -9.40
N GLY A 9 36.28 -57.21 -10.44
CA GLY A 9 36.96 -56.18 -11.23
C GLY A 9 36.52 -56.24 -12.71
N LEU A 10 36.61 -55.09 -13.41
CA LEU A 10 36.81 -54.86 -14.86
C LEU A 10 35.67 -54.40 -15.80
N ARG A 11 35.93 -53.20 -16.38
CA ARG A 11 35.83 -52.76 -17.79
C ARG A 11 34.60 -51.95 -18.29
N SER A 12 34.80 -50.63 -18.35
CA SER A 12 34.49 -49.72 -19.49
C SER A 12 35.25 -50.17 -20.78
N PRO A 13 35.10 -49.61 -22.03
CA PRO A 13 34.70 -48.23 -22.38
C PRO A 13 34.03 -47.94 -23.77
N GLY A 14 33.59 -46.68 -23.96
CA GLY A 14 33.65 -45.90 -25.23
C GLY A 14 32.78 -46.35 -26.43
N ALA A 15 32.56 -45.59 -27.50
CA ALA A 15 32.82 -44.20 -27.87
C ALA A 15 32.20 -43.96 -29.27
N ARG A 16 31.75 -42.72 -29.54
CA ARG A 16 31.94 -41.92 -30.78
C ARG A 16 31.36 -42.36 -32.15
N ARG A 17 30.58 -41.41 -32.69
CA ARG A 17 30.77 -40.62 -33.95
C ARG A 17 30.25 -41.10 -35.33
N ARG A 18 29.61 -40.10 -36.00
CA ARG A 18 29.69 -39.69 -37.43
C ARG A 18 29.00 -40.62 -38.46
N SER A 19 28.52 -40.23 -39.64
CA SER A 19 28.14 -38.98 -40.36
C SER A 19 27.80 -39.39 -41.81
N ARG A 20 26.99 -38.58 -42.54
CA ARG A 20 26.85 -38.50 -44.03
C ARG A 20 26.15 -39.70 -44.73
N SER A 21 25.49 -39.63 -45.90
CA SER A 21 25.08 -38.58 -46.86
C SER A 21 24.30 -39.25 -48.03
N SER A 22 23.38 -38.50 -48.66
CA SER A 22 22.95 -38.51 -50.09
C SER A 22 22.32 -39.75 -50.74
N ARG A 23 21.15 -39.55 -51.38
CA ARG A 23 21.03 -39.53 -52.87
C ARG A 23 19.70 -38.96 -53.37
N MET A 24 19.83 -38.23 -54.48
CA MET A 24 18.80 -37.67 -55.37
C MET A 24 17.99 -38.75 -56.08
N ASP A 25 16.78 -38.40 -56.52
CA ASP A 25 16.19 -38.98 -57.72
C ASP A 25 15.54 -37.92 -58.63
N ARG A 26 15.54 -38.20 -59.94
CA ARG A 26 15.39 -37.29 -61.09
C ARG A 26 13.94 -37.16 -61.61
N SER A 27 13.70 -36.04 -62.31
CA SER A 27 12.52 -35.76 -63.15
C SER A 27 12.33 -36.72 -64.34
N PRO A 28 11.18 -36.60 -65.05
CA PRO A 28 11.29 -36.13 -66.43
C PRO A 28 10.30 -35.03 -66.84
N ALA A 29 10.64 -34.38 -67.96
CA ALA A 29 10.08 -33.16 -68.51
C ALA A 29 8.86 -33.37 -69.41
N VAL A 30 8.03 -32.33 -69.54
CA VAL A 30 7.07 -32.15 -70.65
C VAL A 30 7.28 -30.76 -71.27
N ARG A 31 7.49 -30.73 -72.59
CA ARG A 31 7.61 -29.53 -73.43
C ARG A 31 6.26 -29.22 -74.09
N ILE A 32 5.76 -27.98 -74.07
CA ILE A 32 4.90 -27.45 -75.15
C ILE A 32 5.12 -25.93 -75.37
N ARG A 33 5.67 -25.64 -76.57
CA ARG A 33 5.52 -24.52 -77.53
C ARG A 33 5.32 -23.06 -77.07
N ALA A 34 6.25 -22.24 -77.57
CA ALA A 34 6.17 -20.78 -77.71
C ALA A 34 5.10 -20.33 -78.73
N ALA A 35 4.39 -19.24 -78.40
CA ALA A 35 3.57 -18.47 -79.34
C ALA A 35 4.20 -17.08 -79.54
N ARG A 36 4.24 -16.64 -80.80
CA ARG A 36 4.91 -15.44 -81.31
C ARG A 36 4.20 -14.14 -80.91
N VAL A 37 5.04 -13.12 -80.74
CA VAL A 37 4.70 -11.69 -80.65
C VAL A 37 4.09 -11.18 -81.97
N ARG A 38 3.13 -10.26 -81.87
CA ARG A 38 2.83 -9.24 -82.90
C ARG A 38 2.76 -7.86 -82.21
N PRO A 39 3.47 -6.83 -82.70
CA PRO A 39 3.34 -5.46 -82.20
C PRO A 39 2.23 -4.74 -82.99
N LEU A 40 1.45 -3.88 -82.34
CA LEU A 40 0.58 -2.95 -83.05
C LEU A 40 0.60 -1.56 -82.38
N GLY A 41 1.17 -0.60 -83.11
CA GLY A 41 0.61 0.74 -83.31
C GLY A 41 0.49 1.68 -82.11
N ILE A 42 1.50 2.53 -81.94
CA ILE A 42 1.37 3.82 -81.28
C ILE A 42 0.39 4.69 -82.10
N ASN A 43 -0.64 5.28 -81.47
CA ASN A 43 -1.33 6.43 -82.04
C ASN A 43 -1.18 7.63 -81.09
N ARG A 44 -0.40 8.62 -81.54
CA ARG A 44 -0.14 9.91 -80.87
C ARG A 44 -1.26 10.86 -81.27
N GLY A 45 -2.26 11.03 -80.42
CA GLY A 45 -3.31 12.01 -80.63
C GLY A 45 -4.31 11.88 -79.49
N ILE A 46 -4.63 13.00 -78.83
CA ILE A 46 -5.42 13.12 -77.59
C ILE A 46 -4.56 13.06 -76.32
N VAL A 47 -3.54 13.94 -76.26
CA VAL A 47 -2.93 14.45 -75.02
C VAL A 47 -3.19 15.95 -75.01
N ALA A 48 -4.43 16.38 -74.78
CA ALA A 48 -4.74 17.82 -74.67
C ALA A 48 -6.10 18.18 -74.03
N ALA A 49 -6.85 17.25 -73.42
CA ALA A 49 -8.20 17.55 -72.90
C ALA A 49 -8.53 16.96 -71.52
N VAL A 50 -7.55 16.45 -70.76
CA VAL A 50 -7.76 15.88 -69.41
C VAL A 50 -6.87 16.54 -68.34
N VAL A 51 -6.11 17.60 -68.69
CA VAL A 51 -5.21 18.30 -67.75
C VAL A 51 -5.82 19.59 -67.18
N ILE A 52 -7.03 19.99 -67.61
CA ILE A 52 -7.73 21.18 -67.11
C ILE A 52 -9.10 20.78 -66.52
N LEU A 53 -9.09 19.81 -65.60
CA LEU A 53 -10.22 19.56 -64.68
C LEU A 53 -9.75 18.81 -63.40
N CYS A 54 -8.52 19.06 -62.96
CA CYS A 54 -7.97 18.57 -61.69
C CYS A 54 -7.35 19.72 -60.88
N ALA A 55 -7.95 20.91 -60.94
CA ALA A 55 -7.43 22.11 -60.27
C ALA A 55 -8.33 22.65 -59.15
N THR A 56 -9.28 21.88 -58.62
CA THR A 56 -10.17 22.33 -57.54
C THR A 56 -10.58 21.22 -56.56
N VAL A 57 -9.60 20.52 -55.97
CA VAL A 57 -9.76 19.90 -54.63
C VAL A 57 -8.39 19.73 -53.97
N LEU A 58 -7.72 20.86 -53.74
CA LEU A 58 -6.76 20.98 -52.64
C LEU A 58 -7.36 21.97 -51.63
N ASN A 59 -8.49 21.60 -51.05
CA ASN A 59 -8.75 22.04 -49.68
C ASN A 59 -7.70 21.30 -48.85
N ALA A 60 -6.56 21.96 -48.68
CA ALA A 60 -5.62 21.63 -47.64
C ALA A 60 -6.44 21.48 -46.36
N CYS A 61 -6.51 20.25 -45.84
CA CYS A 61 -6.76 20.02 -44.44
C CYS A 61 -5.66 20.82 -43.74
N GLU A 62 -5.94 22.05 -43.29
CA GLU A 62 -5.13 22.67 -42.27
C GLU A 62 -5.04 21.63 -41.16
N PRO A 63 -3.84 21.13 -40.81
CA PRO A 63 -3.72 20.18 -39.73
C PRO A 63 -4.32 20.85 -38.51
N GLY A 64 -5.47 20.35 -38.06
CA GLY A 64 -6.04 20.77 -36.80
C GLY A 64 -4.99 20.63 -35.70
N PRO A 65 -5.12 21.38 -34.60
CA PRO A 65 -4.20 21.24 -33.48
C PRO A 65 -4.07 19.75 -33.11
N PRO A 66 -2.86 19.27 -32.75
CA PRO A 66 -2.66 17.86 -32.45
C PRO A 66 -3.63 17.41 -31.34
N PRO A 67 -4.12 16.17 -31.35
CA PRO A 67 -5.02 15.68 -30.30
C PRO A 67 -4.34 15.70 -28.93
N ALA A 68 -5.09 15.95 -27.86
CA ALA A 68 -4.59 16.03 -26.49
C ALA A 68 -4.45 14.64 -25.84
N GLU A 69 -5.23 13.67 -26.30
CA GLU A 69 -5.36 12.32 -25.74
C GLU A 69 -4.06 11.49 -25.72
N PRO A 70 -3.14 11.60 -26.70
CA PRO A 70 -1.85 10.93 -26.61
C PRO A 70 -1.06 11.27 -25.33
N ILE A 71 -1.10 12.53 -24.87
CA ILE A 71 -0.39 12.96 -23.65
C ILE A 71 -1.04 12.37 -22.40
N ALA A 72 -2.38 12.37 -22.32
CA ALA A 72 -3.09 11.72 -21.23
C ALA A 72 -2.82 10.20 -21.18
N ARG A 73 -2.75 9.52 -22.33
CA ARG A 73 -2.40 8.10 -22.41
C ARG A 73 -0.97 7.83 -21.96
N GLN A 74 -0.02 8.71 -22.32
CA GLN A 74 1.35 8.62 -21.83
C GLN A 74 1.41 8.76 -20.31
N TYR A 75 0.69 9.73 -19.74
CA TYR A 75 0.58 9.91 -18.29
C TYR A 75 0.00 8.67 -17.60
N ALA A 76 -1.13 8.15 -18.08
CA ALA A 76 -1.75 6.94 -17.53
C ALA A 76 -0.81 5.71 -17.65
N THR A 77 -0.09 5.58 -18.75
CA THR A 77 0.88 4.49 -18.95
C THR A 77 2.08 4.61 -18.02
N ALA A 78 2.60 5.81 -17.81
CA ALA A 78 3.69 6.07 -16.88
C ALA A 78 3.25 5.80 -15.44
N TRP A 79 2.04 6.23 -15.07
CA TRP A 79 1.50 6.04 -13.73
C TRP A 79 1.28 4.56 -13.37
N GLN A 80 0.74 3.77 -14.30
CA GLN A 80 0.61 2.31 -14.12
C GLN A 80 1.96 1.59 -13.95
N LYS A 81 3.06 2.20 -14.41
CA LYS A 81 4.43 1.69 -14.24
C LYS A 81 5.16 2.31 -13.04
N SER A 82 4.48 3.14 -12.24
CA SER A 82 5.07 3.94 -11.16
C SER A 82 6.23 4.84 -11.64
N ASP A 83 6.24 5.22 -12.92
CA ASP A 83 7.25 6.10 -13.50
C ASP A 83 6.86 7.58 -13.28
N TYR A 84 7.00 8.01 -12.02
CA TYR A 84 6.65 9.36 -11.59
C TYR A 84 7.49 10.44 -12.28
N GLN A 85 8.70 10.11 -12.75
CA GLN A 85 9.53 11.04 -13.50
C GLN A 85 8.96 11.26 -14.91
N ALA A 86 8.56 10.21 -15.62
CA ALA A 86 7.90 10.35 -16.91
C ALA A 86 6.57 11.11 -16.79
N MET A 87 5.81 10.90 -15.70
CA MET A 87 4.61 11.70 -15.43
C MET A 87 4.95 13.18 -15.20
N TRP A 88 6.00 13.46 -14.41
CA TRP A 88 6.49 14.81 -14.15
C TRP A 88 6.89 15.54 -15.43
N ASP A 89 7.55 14.86 -16.36
CA ASP A 89 8.04 15.47 -17.59
C ASP A 89 6.93 15.94 -18.54
N LEU A 90 5.72 15.37 -18.41
CA LEU A 90 4.52 15.77 -19.16
C LEU A 90 3.83 17.02 -18.62
N LEU A 91 4.24 17.52 -17.45
CA LEU A 91 3.62 18.68 -16.83
C LEU A 91 4.05 20.00 -17.50
N THR A 92 3.21 21.02 -17.35
CA THR A 92 3.57 22.41 -17.64
C THR A 92 4.61 22.92 -16.64
N ASP A 93 5.45 23.89 -17.04
CA ASP A 93 6.42 24.52 -16.13
C ASP A 93 5.75 25.24 -14.96
N ASP A 94 4.59 25.87 -15.18
CA ASP A 94 3.78 26.49 -14.12
C ASP A 94 3.36 25.46 -13.06
N ALA A 95 2.79 24.32 -13.48
CA ALA A 95 2.43 23.24 -12.56
C ALA A 95 3.66 22.72 -11.81
N LYS A 96 4.81 22.54 -12.48
CA LYS A 96 6.07 22.12 -11.85
C LYS A 96 6.54 23.12 -10.79
N ALA A 97 6.43 24.41 -11.07
CA ALA A 97 6.79 25.47 -10.12
C ALA A 97 5.85 25.51 -8.91
N GLN A 98 4.55 25.27 -9.12
CA GLN A 98 3.55 25.28 -8.05
C GLN A 98 3.64 24.05 -7.13
N VAL A 99 3.74 22.84 -7.70
CA VAL A 99 3.74 21.61 -6.91
C VAL A 99 5.12 21.25 -6.38
N THR A 100 6.19 21.59 -7.12
CA THR A 100 7.59 21.21 -6.87
C THR A 100 7.83 19.68 -6.89
N PRO A 101 9.09 19.21 -6.94
CA PRO A 101 9.39 17.77 -6.83
C PRO A 101 8.84 17.14 -5.53
N ALA A 102 8.91 17.88 -4.42
CA ALA A 102 8.45 17.41 -3.11
C ALA A 102 6.94 17.11 -3.08
N GLY A 103 6.14 17.86 -3.84
CA GLY A 103 4.69 17.68 -3.94
C GLY A 103 4.26 16.68 -5.01
N PHE A 104 5.18 16.15 -5.82
CA PHE A 104 4.88 15.21 -6.90
C PHE A 104 5.79 13.97 -6.87
N THR A 105 7.03 14.07 -7.36
CA THR A 105 7.91 12.89 -7.57
C THR A 105 8.32 12.23 -6.26
N GLU A 106 8.34 12.98 -5.16
CA GLU A 106 8.57 12.43 -3.83
C GLU A 106 7.26 12.06 -3.10
N ARG A 107 6.17 12.77 -3.39
CA ARG A 107 4.87 12.60 -2.71
C ARG A 107 4.08 11.41 -3.22
N LEU A 108 4.00 11.21 -4.54
CA LEU A 108 3.21 10.13 -5.13
C LEU A 108 3.69 8.72 -4.72
N PRO A 109 5.00 8.43 -4.63
CA PRO A 109 5.47 7.18 -4.05
C PRO A 109 4.97 6.98 -2.60
N ARG A 110 5.06 8.01 -1.76
CA ARG A 110 4.58 7.93 -0.36
C ARG A 110 3.07 7.71 -0.27
N ILE A 111 2.30 8.32 -1.17
CA ILE A 111 0.85 8.07 -1.26
C ILE A 111 0.61 6.61 -1.66
N ALA A 112 1.34 6.07 -2.64
CA ALA A 112 1.20 4.67 -3.05
C ALA A 112 1.55 3.71 -1.91
N ASP A 113 2.63 3.98 -1.16
CA ASP A 113 3.03 3.19 0.02
C ASP A 113 1.97 3.24 1.12
N GLU A 114 1.48 4.44 1.45
CA GLU A 114 0.42 4.66 2.45
C GLU A 114 -0.88 3.95 2.05
N MET A 115 -1.27 3.99 0.77
CA MET A 115 -2.43 3.27 0.24
C MET A 115 -2.23 1.74 0.25
N THR A 116 -1.01 1.25 0.54
CA THR A 116 -0.61 -0.16 0.38
C THR A 116 -0.84 -0.65 -1.06
N LEU A 117 -0.54 0.22 -2.03
CA LEU A 117 -0.81 0.00 -3.44
C LEU A 117 0.06 -1.13 -3.98
N THR A 118 -0.57 -2.09 -4.66
CA THR A 118 0.12 -3.21 -5.32
C THR A 118 0.25 -2.99 -6.83
N SER A 119 -0.80 -2.42 -7.43
CA SER A 119 -0.86 -2.02 -8.83
C SER A 119 -2.03 -1.04 -9.02
N LEU A 120 -2.11 -0.41 -10.18
CA LEU A 120 -3.27 0.39 -10.56
C LEU A 120 -3.56 0.19 -12.05
N ASP A 121 -4.83 0.31 -12.42
CA ASP A 121 -5.28 0.43 -13.80
C ASP A 121 -5.75 1.86 -14.06
N ALA A 122 -5.35 2.47 -15.16
CA ALA A 122 -5.74 3.83 -15.52
C ALA A 122 -6.22 3.92 -16.98
N LYS A 123 -7.44 4.43 -17.16
CA LYS A 123 -8.10 4.55 -18.47
C LYS A 123 -8.48 5.99 -18.75
N THR A 124 -8.11 6.49 -19.92
CA THR A 124 -8.42 7.85 -20.35
C THR A 124 -9.70 7.88 -21.18
N GLY A 125 -10.56 8.87 -20.91
CA GLY A 125 -11.73 9.18 -21.72
C GLY A 125 -11.41 10.02 -22.96
N VAL A 126 -12.46 10.63 -23.52
CA VAL A 126 -12.39 11.54 -24.66
C VAL A 126 -12.18 12.98 -24.18
N ALA A 127 -11.38 13.77 -24.90
CA ALA A 127 -11.18 15.17 -24.55
C ALA A 127 -12.46 15.99 -24.69
N THR A 128 -12.69 16.86 -23.72
CA THR A 128 -13.68 17.93 -23.78
C THR A 128 -12.96 19.27 -23.73
N HIS A 129 -13.51 20.28 -24.40
CA HIS A 129 -12.89 21.58 -24.53
C HIS A 129 -13.82 22.64 -23.93
N PRO A 130 -13.32 23.53 -23.05
CA PRO A 130 -14.14 24.59 -22.49
C PRO A 130 -14.58 25.55 -23.60
N ALA A 131 -15.79 26.11 -23.48
CA ALA A 131 -16.30 27.07 -24.46
C ALA A 131 -15.64 28.45 -24.30
N LEU A 132 -15.22 29.03 -25.42
CA LEU A 132 -14.82 30.44 -25.52
C LEU A 132 -16.05 31.36 -25.45
N PRO A 133 -15.89 32.69 -25.25
CA PRO A 133 -17.01 33.64 -25.20
C PRO A 133 -17.91 33.63 -26.44
N ASN A 134 -17.40 33.18 -27.58
CA ASN A 134 -18.14 33.03 -28.83
C ASN A 134 -18.86 31.67 -28.96
N GLY A 135 -18.84 30.83 -27.92
CA GLY A 135 -19.43 29.48 -27.91
C GLY A 135 -18.62 28.38 -28.59
N SER A 136 -17.50 28.71 -29.25
CA SER A 136 -16.62 27.71 -29.87
C SER A 136 -15.74 27.01 -28.84
N PRO A 137 -15.36 25.73 -29.05
CA PRO A 137 -14.39 25.03 -28.20
C PRO A 137 -13.02 25.72 -28.15
N ASP A 138 -12.41 25.84 -26.96
CA ASP A 138 -11.05 26.37 -26.81
C ASP A 138 -10.03 25.39 -27.42
N PRO A 139 -9.31 25.79 -28.49
CA PRO A 139 -8.36 24.89 -29.13
C PRO A 139 -7.11 24.64 -28.29
N ARG A 140 -6.86 25.40 -27.22
CA ARG A 140 -5.65 25.34 -26.38
C ARG A 140 -5.87 24.78 -24.99
N LYS A 141 -7.10 24.42 -24.63
CA LYS A 141 -7.42 23.79 -23.35
C LYS A 141 -8.26 22.55 -23.59
N ALA A 142 -7.96 21.48 -22.85
CA ALA A 142 -8.72 20.25 -22.90
C ALA A 142 -8.80 19.63 -21.50
N THR A 143 -9.94 19.03 -21.18
CA THR A 143 -10.15 18.21 -20.00
C THR A 143 -10.38 16.77 -20.44
N ILE A 144 -9.55 15.86 -19.96
CA ILE A 144 -9.64 14.43 -20.29
C ILE A 144 -10.02 13.66 -19.02
N PRO A 145 -11.18 12.99 -18.97
CA PRO A 145 -11.53 12.10 -17.87
C PRO A 145 -10.50 10.98 -17.69
N LEU A 146 -10.23 10.62 -16.45
CA LEU A 146 -9.29 9.56 -16.07
C LEU A 146 -9.96 8.67 -15.03
N ASP A 147 -10.29 7.44 -15.42
CA ASP A 147 -10.82 6.42 -14.52
C ASP A 147 -9.67 5.56 -14.02
N VAL A 148 -9.50 5.50 -12.71
CA VAL A 148 -8.41 4.80 -12.03
C VAL A 148 -8.98 3.76 -11.08
N THR A 149 -8.47 2.54 -11.15
CA THR A 149 -8.69 1.50 -10.14
C THR A 149 -7.39 1.24 -9.42
N PHE A 150 -7.35 1.54 -8.12
CA PHE A 150 -6.21 1.23 -7.26
C PHE A 150 -6.39 -0.16 -6.66
N HIS A 151 -5.42 -1.05 -6.83
CA HIS A 151 -5.41 -2.37 -6.20
C HIS A 151 -4.58 -2.31 -4.92
N THR A 152 -5.23 -2.32 -3.76
CA THR A 152 -4.56 -2.17 -2.46
C THR A 152 -4.49 -3.49 -1.70
N GLN A 153 -3.47 -3.65 -0.87
CA GLN A 153 -3.33 -4.86 -0.03
C GLN A 153 -4.37 -4.91 1.10
N ARG A 154 -4.77 -3.76 1.65
CA ARG A 154 -5.56 -3.68 2.88
C ARG A 154 -7.07 -3.50 2.67
N VAL A 155 -7.47 -2.73 1.66
CA VAL A 155 -8.87 -2.34 1.41
C VAL A 155 -9.41 -2.78 0.05
N GLY A 156 -8.68 -3.67 -0.64
CA GLY A 156 -9.06 -4.19 -1.94
C GLY A 156 -9.00 -3.13 -3.04
N ASP A 157 -9.90 -3.24 -4.02
CA ASP A 157 -9.96 -2.37 -5.18
C ASP A 157 -10.71 -1.06 -4.87
N VAL A 158 -10.08 0.06 -5.17
CA VAL A 158 -10.66 1.40 -5.01
C VAL A 158 -10.76 2.07 -6.37
N ALA A 159 -11.98 2.16 -6.92
CA ALA A 159 -12.24 2.82 -8.20
C ALA A 159 -12.55 4.32 -7.99
N ARG A 160 -11.95 5.19 -8.79
CA ARG A 160 -12.17 6.64 -8.78
C ARG A 160 -12.13 7.21 -10.20
N SER A 161 -13.02 8.17 -10.45
CA SER A 161 -13.01 9.00 -11.64
C SER A 161 -12.46 10.38 -11.29
N THR A 162 -11.46 10.82 -12.04
CA THR A 162 -10.87 12.16 -11.97
C THR A 162 -10.72 12.72 -13.40
N ALA A 163 -10.01 13.82 -13.56
CA ALA A 163 -9.72 14.39 -14.87
C ALA A 163 -8.32 15.03 -14.92
N LEU A 164 -7.70 14.94 -16.08
CA LEU A 164 -6.49 15.67 -16.41
C LEU A 164 -6.86 16.97 -17.10
N GLN A 165 -6.30 18.08 -16.62
CA GLN A 165 -6.38 19.37 -17.30
C GLN A 165 -5.15 19.53 -18.19
N LEU A 166 -5.35 19.76 -19.47
CA LEU A 166 -4.29 19.92 -20.46
C LEU A 166 -4.35 21.32 -21.07
N VAL A 167 -3.17 21.87 -21.31
CA VAL A 167 -2.99 23.15 -21.97
C VAL A 167 -1.95 23.03 -23.07
N MET A 168 -2.18 23.74 -24.17
CA MET A 168 -1.23 23.80 -25.27
C MET A 168 -0.19 24.90 -24.99
N VAL A 169 1.09 24.52 -24.95
CA VAL A 169 2.23 25.40 -24.67
C VAL A 169 3.06 25.60 -25.92
N GLY A 170 3.59 26.81 -26.13
CA GLY A 170 4.35 27.17 -27.33
C GLY A 170 3.51 27.81 -28.44
N GLU A 171 4.20 28.24 -29.50
CA GLU A 171 3.61 29.00 -30.60
C GLU A 171 3.58 28.20 -31.91
N LYS A 172 2.50 28.38 -32.68
CA LYS A 172 2.32 27.83 -34.03
C LYS A 172 2.72 26.35 -34.11
N ASP A 173 3.65 26.01 -34.98
CA ASP A 173 4.05 24.63 -35.32
C ASP A 173 4.88 23.94 -34.22
N LYS A 174 5.29 24.67 -33.18
CA LYS A 174 6.00 24.12 -32.01
C LYS A 174 5.08 23.88 -30.81
N ALA A 175 3.78 24.10 -30.98
CA ALA A 175 2.84 23.97 -29.89
C ALA A 175 2.65 22.50 -29.49
N VAL A 176 2.76 22.23 -28.18
CA VAL A 176 2.65 20.88 -27.61
C VAL A 176 1.68 20.88 -26.44
N TRP A 177 0.93 19.79 -26.28
CA TRP A 177 0.09 19.60 -25.10
C TRP A 177 0.93 19.23 -23.87
N ARG A 178 0.61 19.84 -22.74
CA ARG A 178 1.17 19.56 -21.41
C ARG A 178 0.05 19.54 -20.39
N ILE A 179 0.30 18.87 -19.26
CA ILE A 179 -0.70 18.72 -18.19
C ILE A 179 -0.54 19.87 -17.18
N ALA A 180 -1.60 20.65 -17.02
CA ALA A 180 -1.76 21.64 -15.94
C ALA A 180 -2.21 20.91 -14.67
N TRP A 181 -1.26 20.25 -14.02
CA TRP A 181 -1.55 19.27 -12.97
C TRP A 181 -1.84 19.91 -11.61
N THR A 182 -2.80 19.31 -10.89
CA THR A 182 -3.04 19.53 -9.46
C THR A 182 -3.16 18.17 -8.76
N PRO A 183 -3.03 18.08 -7.42
CA PRO A 183 -3.10 16.78 -6.75
C PRO A 183 -4.49 16.09 -6.86
N GLU A 184 -5.53 16.84 -7.24
CA GLU A 184 -6.86 16.29 -7.51
C GLU A 184 -6.88 15.35 -8.74
N ALA A 185 -5.89 15.46 -9.62
CA ALA A 185 -5.67 14.53 -10.73
C ALA A 185 -5.32 13.11 -10.26
N ILE A 186 -4.95 12.93 -8.98
CA ILE A 186 -4.69 11.62 -8.37
C ILE A 186 -5.95 11.08 -7.70
N LEU A 187 -6.54 11.90 -6.82
CA LEU A 187 -7.77 11.59 -6.09
C LEU A 187 -8.59 12.87 -5.97
N PRO A 188 -9.90 12.85 -6.29
CA PRO A 188 -10.78 13.97 -5.99
C PRO A 188 -10.64 14.42 -4.54
N HIS A 189 -10.75 15.73 -4.30
CA HIS A 189 -10.58 16.36 -2.97
C HIS A 189 -9.18 16.28 -2.35
N LEU A 190 -8.20 15.65 -3.00
CA LEU A 190 -6.80 15.72 -2.56
C LEU A 190 -6.20 17.06 -2.97
N THR A 191 -6.31 18.06 -2.10
CA THR A 191 -5.66 19.37 -2.31
C THR A 191 -4.21 19.35 -1.80
N ALA A 192 -3.45 20.43 -2.05
CA ALA A 192 -2.02 20.48 -1.75
C ALA A 192 -1.69 20.18 -0.27
N GLY A 193 -2.54 20.58 0.68
CA GLY A 193 -2.32 20.39 2.14
C GLY A 193 -2.94 19.12 2.74
N ARG A 194 -3.73 18.36 1.97
CA ARG A 194 -4.40 17.15 2.45
C ARG A 194 -3.53 15.91 2.31
N LEU A 195 -3.76 14.93 3.17
CA LEU A 195 -3.02 13.68 3.19
C LEU A 195 -3.93 12.53 2.80
N VAL A 196 -3.35 11.53 2.16
CA VAL A 196 -3.96 10.21 2.08
C VAL A 196 -3.51 9.45 3.32
N ARG A 197 -4.41 8.70 3.96
CA ARG A 197 -4.15 8.02 5.23
C ARG A 197 -4.78 6.64 5.26
N MET A 198 -3.97 5.63 5.59
CA MET A 198 -4.44 4.29 5.93
C MET A 198 -4.49 4.14 7.44
N THR A 199 -5.70 4.09 7.98
CA THR A 199 -5.93 3.92 9.42
C THR A 199 -6.18 2.46 9.74
N ARG A 200 -5.35 1.87 10.61
CA ARG A 200 -5.60 0.53 11.16
C ARG A 200 -6.72 0.59 12.19
N LEU A 201 -7.70 -0.30 12.07
CA LEU A 201 -8.86 -0.40 12.96
C LEU A 201 -8.66 -1.59 13.90
N PRO A 202 -8.77 -1.39 15.22
CA PRO A 202 -8.47 -2.44 16.19
C PRO A 202 -9.47 -3.59 16.09
N THR A 203 -8.99 -4.80 16.37
CA THR A 203 -9.83 -5.98 16.62
C THR A 203 -9.89 -6.29 18.12
N SER A 204 -10.81 -7.17 18.52
CA SER A 204 -10.95 -7.65 19.90
C SER A 204 -10.62 -9.14 19.97
N ARG A 205 -9.83 -9.54 20.97
CA ARG A 205 -9.53 -10.95 21.20
C ARG A 205 -10.72 -11.68 21.86
N GLY A 206 -11.06 -12.86 21.34
CA GLY A 206 -12.06 -13.79 21.86
C GLY A 206 -11.73 -14.32 23.26
N ARG A 207 -12.73 -14.97 23.87
CA ARG A 207 -12.63 -15.53 25.23
C ARG A 207 -12.40 -17.03 25.15
N ILE A 208 -11.57 -17.56 26.04
CA ILE A 208 -11.51 -19.00 26.26
C ILE A 208 -12.46 -19.35 27.41
N VAL A 209 -13.44 -20.21 27.14
CA VAL A 209 -14.45 -20.63 28.13
C VAL A 209 -14.43 -22.15 28.31
N ALA A 210 -14.60 -22.59 29.55
CA ALA A 210 -14.78 -24.00 29.88
C ALA A 210 -16.19 -24.48 29.45
N ARG A 211 -16.38 -25.80 29.43
CA ARG A 211 -17.67 -26.43 29.07
C ARG A 211 -18.84 -25.95 29.94
N ASP A 212 -18.58 -25.66 31.21
CA ASP A 212 -19.58 -25.17 32.17
C ASP A 212 -19.83 -23.66 32.10
N GLY A 213 -19.16 -22.95 31.17
CA GLY A 213 -19.27 -21.50 30.99
C GLY A 213 -18.26 -20.69 31.81
N THR A 214 -17.40 -21.32 32.61
CA THR A 214 -16.36 -20.61 33.36
C THR A 214 -15.37 -19.95 32.41
N GLU A 215 -15.12 -18.65 32.57
CA GLU A 215 -14.12 -17.92 31.77
C GLU A 215 -12.70 -18.32 32.21
N LEU A 216 -11.93 -18.87 31.27
CA LEU A 216 -10.55 -19.32 31.46
C LEU A 216 -9.52 -18.32 30.90
N ALA A 217 -9.87 -17.54 29.88
CA ALA A 217 -9.04 -16.42 29.44
C ALA A 217 -9.92 -15.31 28.87
N THR A 218 -9.83 -14.12 29.46
CA THR A 218 -10.66 -12.96 29.11
C THR A 218 -9.91 -11.67 29.44
N PHE A 219 -10.34 -10.55 28.87
CA PHE A 219 -9.85 -9.23 29.28
C PHE A 219 -10.67 -8.68 30.45
N ILE A 220 -10.00 -8.41 31.57
CA ILE A 220 -10.60 -7.77 32.74
C ILE A 220 -10.14 -6.32 32.85
N GLU A 221 -10.97 -5.47 33.45
CA GLU A 221 -10.60 -4.10 33.79
C GLU A 221 -9.47 -4.07 34.82
N ALA A 222 -8.54 -3.13 34.63
CA ALA A 222 -7.40 -2.91 35.49
C ALA A 222 -7.00 -1.43 35.52
N GLY A 223 -6.16 -1.05 36.46
CA GLY A 223 -5.49 0.24 36.50
C GLY A 223 -3.99 0.06 36.43
N VAL A 224 -3.33 0.81 35.54
CA VAL A 224 -1.88 0.99 35.58
C VAL A 224 -1.60 2.10 36.58
N VAL A 225 -0.99 1.75 37.71
CA VAL A 225 -0.45 2.72 38.67
C VAL A 225 0.89 3.18 38.14
N GLY A 226 1.06 4.49 37.96
CA GLY A 226 2.28 5.10 37.46
C GLY A 226 2.68 6.35 38.20
N VAL A 227 3.93 6.78 37.96
CA VAL A 227 4.57 7.91 38.63
C VAL A 227 4.98 8.96 37.59
N ILE A 228 4.75 10.24 37.90
CA ILE A 228 5.26 11.39 37.16
C ILE A 228 6.37 12.03 37.99
N THR A 229 7.62 11.87 37.56
CA THR A 229 8.78 12.17 38.41
C THR A 229 8.93 13.66 38.75
N GLY A 230 8.49 14.56 37.87
CA GLY A 230 8.47 16.00 38.09
C GLY A 230 7.43 16.47 39.12
N GLN A 231 6.52 15.59 39.55
CA GLN A 231 5.50 15.87 40.57
C GLN A 231 5.87 15.29 41.95
N ILE A 232 7.02 14.61 42.07
CA ILE A 232 7.48 14.02 43.32
C ILE A 232 7.99 15.14 44.24
N ARG A 233 7.35 15.35 45.40
CA ARG A 233 7.86 16.25 46.45
C ARG A 233 8.76 15.56 47.47
N SER A 234 8.44 14.33 47.83
CA SER A 234 9.24 13.50 48.74
C SER A 234 9.40 12.11 48.15
N GLU A 235 10.61 11.79 47.69
CA GLU A 235 10.92 10.46 47.14
C GLU A 235 10.73 9.37 48.20
N THR A 236 11.19 9.62 49.43
CA THR A 236 11.03 8.68 50.54
C THR A 236 9.55 8.42 50.87
N GLY A 237 8.72 9.48 50.90
CA GLY A 237 7.29 9.35 51.17
C GLY A 237 6.54 8.61 50.05
N LEU A 238 6.87 8.91 48.79
CA LEU A 238 6.35 8.22 47.61
C LEU A 238 6.66 6.72 47.67
N LEU A 239 7.94 6.38 47.84
CA LEU A 239 8.40 4.99 47.85
C LEU A 239 7.75 4.21 48.99
N SER A 240 7.69 4.76 50.21
CA SER A 240 7.01 4.10 51.33
C SER A 240 5.53 3.84 51.02
N SER A 241 4.81 4.85 50.54
CA SER A 241 3.37 4.75 50.29
C SER A 241 3.05 3.76 49.16
N LEU A 242 3.83 3.78 48.08
CA LEU A 242 3.66 2.86 46.96
C LEU A 242 4.10 1.44 47.31
N SER A 243 5.14 1.27 48.13
CA SER A 243 5.57 -0.05 48.59
C SER A 243 4.46 -0.78 49.33
N ASP A 244 3.80 -0.09 50.25
CA ASP A 244 2.69 -0.64 51.02
C ASP A 244 1.46 -0.89 50.13
N ALA A 245 1.11 0.07 49.27
CA ALA A 245 -0.07 -0.04 48.41
C ALA A 245 0.07 -1.13 47.33
N LEU A 246 1.27 -1.31 46.78
CA LEU A 246 1.50 -2.18 45.63
C LEU A 246 2.17 -3.50 45.98
N ALA A 247 2.53 -3.72 47.25
CA ALA A 247 3.31 -4.88 47.70
C ALA A 247 4.60 -5.05 46.86
N MET A 248 5.38 -3.98 46.76
CA MET A 248 6.66 -3.92 46.04
C MET A 248 7.73 -3.30 46.93
N THR A 249 9.00 -3.67 46.73
CA THR A 249 10.07 -3.01 47.49
C THR A 249 10.33 -1.60 46.96
N PRO A 250 10.83 -0.67 47.80
CA PRO A 250 11.21 0.67 47.35
C PRO A 250 12.17 0.64 46.15
N ASP A 251 13.15 -0.26 46.18
CA ASP A 251 14.13 -0.41 45.10
C ASP A 251 13.50 -0.86 43.78
N GLN A 252 12.53 -1.78 43.82
CA GLN A 252 11.79 -2.22 42.62
C GLN A 252 11.00 -1.07 41.99
N ILE A 253 10.39 -0.21 42.81
CA ILE A 253 9.63 0.94 42.34
C ILE A 253 10.60 1.99 41.75
N LYS A 254 11.67 2.31 42.49
CA LYS A 254 12.68 3.28 42.08
C LYS A 254 13.32 2.91 40.74
N ALA A 255 13.72 1.65 40.58
CA ALA A 255 14.32 1.17 39.34
C ALA A 255 13.43 1.36 38.09
N LYS A 256 12.11 1.45 38.25
CA LYS A 256 11.18 1.69 37.13
C LYS A 256 11.15 3.16 36.70
N TYR A 257 11.11 4.11 37.64
CA TYR A 257 11.05 5.54 37.31
C TYR A 257 12.43 6.21 37.14
N THR A 258 13.53 5.48 37.29
CA THR A 258 14.90 5.97 37.03
C THR A 258 15.50 5.45 35.72
N GLN A 259 14.68 4.90 34.81
CA GLN A 259 15.17 4.42 33.51
C GLN A 259 15.56 5.60 32.60
N SER A 260 16.48 5.37 31.65
CA SER A 260 17.07 6.42 30.81
C SER A 260 16.08 7.18 29.92
N TRP A 261 14.93 6.57 29.61
CA TRP A 261 13.88 7.20 28.80
C TRP A 261 12.95 8.11 29.60
N VAL A 262 13.01 8.06 30.94
CA VAL A 262 12.10 8.79 31.83
C VAL A 262 12.41 10.29 31.77
N LYS A 263 11.34 11.09 31.61
CA LYS A 263 11.39 12.55 31.70
C LYS A 263 10.42 13.04 32.79
N PRO A 264 10.64 14.24 33.36
CA PRO A 264 9.86 14.75 34.50
C PRO A 264 8.34 14.80 34.28
N ASP A 265 7.89 15.00 33.06
CA ASP A 265 6.50 15.16 32.67
C ASP A 265 5.83 13.85 32.20
N LEU A 266 6.59 12.76 32.05
CA LEU A 266 6.07 11.49 31.56
C LEU A 266 5.44 10.65 32.67
N PHE A 267 4.32 10.00 32.33
CA PHE A 267 3.74 8.94 33.13
C PHE A 267 4.58 7.66 33.01
N VAL A 268 5.15 7.19 34.13
CA VAL A 268 5.97 5.98 34.18
C VAL A 268 5.19 4.82 34.81
N PRO A 269 4.86 3.75 34.07
CA PRO A 269 4.14 2.60 34.60
C PRO A 269 4.92 1.87 35.71
N ILE A 270 4.33 1.73 36.90
CA ILE A 270 4.92 0.99 38.02
C ILE A 270 4.36 -0.44 38.08
N LYS A 271 3.03 -0.56 38.21
CA LYS A 271 2.34 -1.85 38.37
C LYS A 271 0.92 -1.77 37.81
N THR A 272 0.50 -2.83 37.15
CA THR A 272 -0.91 -3.02 36.76
C THR A 272 -1.64 -3.79 37.85
N VAL A 273 -2.80 -3.28 38.26
CA VAL A 273 -3.61 -3.81 39.36
C VAL A 273 -5.01 -4.10 38.83
N PRO A 274 -5.59 -5.31 39.02
CA PRO A 274 -6.97 -5.59 38.65
C PRO A 274 -7.96 -4.61 39.29
N ALA A 275 -9.02 -4.24 38.59
CA ALA A 275 -9.99 -3.25 39.10
C ALA A 275 -10.56 -3.62 40.47
N SER A 276 -10.83 -4.91 40.70
CA SER A 276 -11.31 -5.44 41.99
C SER A 276 -10.37 -5.19 43.16
N GLN A 277 -9.06 -5.11 42.94
CA GLN A 277 -8.07 -4.75 43.95
C GLN A 277 -7.85 -3.24 44.03
N LEU A 278 -7.97 -2.56 42.89
CA LEU A 278 -7.75 -1.12 42.77
C LEU A 278 -8.76 -0.31 43.59
N ASP A 279 -10.01 -0.76 43.68
CA ASP A 279 -11.06 -0.06 44.43
C ASP A 279 -10.68 0.17 45.91
N GLY A 280 -10.02 -0.81 46.54
CA GLY A 280 -9.51 -0.68 47.91
C GLY A 280 -8.26 0.22 48.04
N LEU A 281 -7.54 0.45 46.94
CA LEU A 281 -6.31 1.25 46.90
C LEU A 281 -6.56 2.69 46.42
N ARG A 282 -7.67 2.95 45.72
CA ARG A 282 -7.91 4.17 44.94
C ARG A 282 -7.75 5.44 45.77
N THR A 283 -8.38 5.49 46.95
CA THR A 283 -8.29 6.64 47.86
C THR A 283 -6.85 6.86 48.31
N ARG A 284 -6.13 5.80 48.69
CA ARG A 284 -4.73 5.92 49.14
C ARG A 284 -3.83 6.42 48.01
N LEU A 285 -3.94 5.82 46.82
CA LEU A 285 -3.14 6.20 45.64
C LEU A 285 -3.40 7.65 45.22
N SER A 286 -4.65 8.13 45.31
CA SER A 286 -5.01 9.51 44.96
C SER A 286 -4.40 10.59 45.85
N LEU A 287 -3.97 10.22 47.06
CA LEU A 287 -3.32 11.12 48.02
C LEU A 287 -1.80 11.21 47.81
N ILE A 288 -1.22 10.32 47.02
CA ILE A 288 0.22 10.29 46.80
C ILE A 288 0.55 11.23 45.64
N GLU A 289 1.24 12.33 45.95
CA GLU A 289 1.64 13.30 44.93
C GLU A 289 2.57 12.68 43.89
N GLY A 290 2.30 12.97 42.61
CA GLY A 290 3.00 12.39 41.48
C GLY A 290 2.61 10.95 41.14
N VAL A 291 1.60 10.37 41.80
CA VAL A 291 1.00 9.09 41.41
C VAL A 291 -0.28 9.32 40.63
N GLN A 292 -0.42 8.60 39.53
CA GLN A 292 -1.65 8.56 38.75
C GLN A 292 -2.04 7.11 38.45
N VAL A 293 -3.33 6.90 38.18
CA VAL A 293 -3.84 5.61 37.74
C VAL A 293 -4.53 5.80 36.39
N GLN A 294 -4.07 5.05 35.39
CA GLN A 294 -4.65 5.03 34.06
C GLN A 294 -5.46 3.74 33.89
N ALA A 295 -6.71 3.85 33.45
CA ALA A 295 -7.55 2.69 33.18
C ALA A 295 -7.00 1.88 32.00
N THR A 296 -7.02 0.56 32.11
CA THR A 296 -6.59 -0.37 31.07
C THR A 296 -7.36 -1.69 31.19
N ARG A 297 -7.12 -2.60 30.26
CA ARG A 297 -7.59 -3.99 30.35
C ARG A 297 -6.41 -4.93 30.25
N VAL A 298 -6.43 -6.00 31.03
CA VAL A 298 -5.39 -7.04 30.98
C VAL A 298 -6.00 -8.40 30.72
N ARG A 299 -5.27 -9.22 29.97
CA ARG A 299 -5.64 -10.62 29.76
C ARG A 299 -5.45 -11.38 31.07
N SER A 300 -6.53 -11.93 31.61
CA SER A 300 -6.56 -12.65 32.88
C SER A 300 -6.62 -14.15 32.65
N TYR A 301 -5.98 -14.89 33.54
CA TYR A 301 -5.94 -16.36 33.55
C TYR A 301 -6.21 -16.87 34.98
N PRO A 302 -6.94 -17.98 35.14
CA PRO A 302 -7.10 -18.65 36.42
C PRO A 302 -5.75 -19.01 37.03
N THR A 303 -5.63 -18.85 38.34
CA THR A 303 -4.45 -19.29 39.10
C THR A 303 -4.41 -20.82 39.17
N GLY A 304 -3.27 -21.45 38.82
CA GLY A 304 -3.04 -22.88 39.03
C GLY A 304 -2.79 -23.69 37.75
N LEU A 305 -3.35 -24.91 37.71
CA LEU A 305 -2.96 -26.01 36.80
C LEU A 305 -3.29 -25.79 35.31
N ALA A 306 -3.96 -24.70 34.94
CA ALA A 306 -4.34 -24.45 33.55
C ALA A 306 -3.29 -23.61 32.77
N SER A 307 -2.25 -23.08 33.43
CA SER A 307 -1.31 -22.17 32.78
C SER A 307 -0.57 -22.78 31.58
N GLN A 308 -0.17 -24.05 31.63
CA GLN A 308 0.46 -24.73 30.49
C GLN A 308 -0.54 -24.99 29.35
N THR A 309 -1.79 -25.32 29.70
CA THR A 309 -2.85 -25.59 28.73
C THR A 309 -3.34 -24.31 28.05
N LEU A 310 -3.51 -23.22 28.80
CA LEU A 310 -3.99 -21.95 28.26
C LEU A 310 -2.88 -21.22 27.52
N GLY A 311 -1.64 -21.26 28.01
CA GLY A 311 -0.57 -20.41 27.50
C GLY A 311 -0.76 -18.96 27.96
N TYR A 312 -0.09 -18.02 27.28
CA TYR A 312 -0.19 -16.60 27.60
C TYR A 312 0.03 -15.72 26.35
N LEU A 313 -0.25 -14.42 26.47
CA LEU A 313 0.02 -13.46 25.40
C LEU A 313 1.41 -12.85 25.54
N ALA A 314 2.02 -12.55 24.40
CA ALA A 314 3.23 -11.74 24.31
C ALA A 314 3.11 -10.76 23.15
N GLU A 315 3.94 -9.72 23.19
CA GLU A 315 4.07 -8.79 22.08
C GLU A 315 4.63 -9.52 20.85
N ALA A 316 4.03 -9.26 19.69
CA ALA A 316 4.48 -9.77 18.41
C ALA A 316 5.84 -9.17 18.05
N SER A 317 6.77 -10.02 17.66
CA SER A 317 8.02 -9.57 17.02
C SER A 317 7.77 -9.15 15.57
N ASP A 318 8.76 -8.51 14.93
CA ASP A 318 8.69 -8.22 13.48
C ASP A 318 8.49 -9.48 12.63
N ALA A 319 9.07 -10.60 13.07
CA ALA A 319 8.90 -11.90 12.39
C ALA A 319 7.46 -12.41 12.53
N ASP A 320 6.85 -12.26 13.71
CA ASP A 320 5.45 -12.63 13.93
C ASP A 320 4.50 -11.74 13.13
N ALA A 321 4.73 -10.42 13.14
CA ALA A 321 3.96 -9.44 12.39
C ALA A 321 4.02 -9.74 10.88
N LYS A 322 5.21 -10.04 10.35
CA LYS A 322 5.38 -10.44 8.94
C LYS A 322 4.61 -11.71 8.61
N ALA A 323 4.67 -12.72 9.48
CA ALA A 323 3.95 -13.99 9.28
C ALA A 323 2.42 -13.81 9.34
N LYS A 324 1.94 -12.86 10.14
CA LYS A 324 0.51 -12.59 10.38
C LYS A 324 0.00 -11.32 9.69
N THR A 325 0.72 -10.82 8.69
CA THR A 325 0.38 -9.55 8.01
C THR A 325 -1.02 -9.57 7.39
N ALA A 326 -1.50 -10.73 6.92
CA ALA A 326 -2.86 -10.88 6.37
C ALA A 326 -3.97 -10.57 7.38
N ARG A 327 -3.71 -10.79 8.68
CA ARG A 327 -4.62 -10.42 9.78
C ARG A 327 -4.45 -8.97 10.24
N GLY A 328 -3.47 -8.25 9.70
CA GLY A 328 -3.16 -6.87 10.09
C GLY A 328 -2.42 -6.73 11.42
N VAL A 329 -1.74 -7.80 11.86
CA VAL A 329 -0.87 -7.79 13.04
C VAL A 329 0.40 -6.99 12.74
N GLU A 330 0.76 -6.10 13.66
CA GLU A 330 2.00 -5.34 13.67
C GLU A 330 2.87 -5.72 14.88
N ALA A 331 4.15 -5.36 14.84
CA ALA A 331 5.04 -5.59 15.97
C ALA A 331 4.55 -4.82 17.21
N GLY A 332 4.62 -5.45 18.38
CA GLY A 332 4.06 -4.91 19.62
C GLY A 332 2.61 -5.31 19.91
N ASP A 333 1.86 -5.79 18.91
CA ASP A 333 0.50 -6.29 19.16
C ASP A 333 0.53 -7.54 20.04
N LEU A 334 -0.47 -7.71 20.91
CA LEU A 334 -0.58 -8.90 21.74
C LEU A 334 -1.07 -10.10 20.94
N ILE A 335 -0.24 -11.12 20.86
CA ILE A 335 -0.54 -12.43 20.25
C ILE A 335 -0.31 -13.55 21.25
N GLY A 336 -0.92 -14.70 21.02
CA GLY A 336 -0.59 -15.93 21.73
C GLY A 336 0.91 -16.24 21.60
N LYS A 337 1.59 -16.38 22.73
CA LYS A 337 3.03 -16.63 22.75
C LYS A 337 3.30 -17.98 22.08
N LYS A 338 4.08 -17.96 21.00
CA LYS A 338 4.46 -19.16 20.24
C LYS A 338 4.88 -20.31 21.16
N ASP A 339 4.41 -21.50 20.82
CA ASP A 339 4.66 -22.75 21.55
C ASP A 339 4.06 -22.76 22.98
N THR A 340 3.01 -21.97 23.24
CA THR A 340 2.28 -21.95 24.52
C THR A 340 0.78 -22.16 24.36
N GLY A 341 0.30 -23.31 24.84
CA GLY A 341 -1.12 -23.59 25.08
C GLY A 341 -2.12 -23.18 23.98
N LEU A 342 -3.36 -22.99 24.39
CA LEU A 342 -4.48 -22.62 23.53
C LEU A 342 -4.39 -21.20 22.98
N GLU A 343 -3.83 -20.25 23.74
CA GLU A 343 -3.65 -18.87 23.28
C GLU A 343 -2.81 -18.81 22.00
N ALA A 344 -1.78 -19.65 21.87
CA ALA A 344 -0.97 -19.72 20.65
C ALA A 344 -1.60 -20.60 19.57
N THR A 345 -2.13 -21.77 19.94
CA THR A 345 -2.73 -22.71 18.99
C THR A 345 -3.95 -22.12 18.28
N LEU A 346 -4.76 -21.33 18.98
CA LEU A 346 -5.97 -20.71 18.47
C LEU A 346 -5.79 -19.21 18.26
N ASP A 347 -4.57 -18.72 18.03
CA ASP A 347 -4.33 -17.28 17.95
C ASP A 347 -5.06 -16.60 16.78
N ASP A 348 -5.28 -17.34 15.69
CA ASP A 348 -6.01 -16.86 14.52
C ASP A 348 -7.50 -16.66 14.83
N GLU A 349 -8.14 -17.65 15.45
CA GLU A 349 -9.53 -17.60 15.88
C GLU A 349 -9.72 -16.60 17.03
N LEU A 350 -8.86 -16.66 18.04
CA LEU A 350 -8.96 -15.81 19.22
C LEU A 350 -8.61 -14.37 18.91
N GLY A 351 -7.59 -14.08 18.10
CA GLY A 351 -7.18 -12.70 17.86
C GLY A 351 -8.03 -11.99 16.79
N GLY A 352 -8.74 -12.73 15.93
CA GLY A 352 -9.48 -12.14 14.81
C GLY A 352 -8.55 -11.41 13.83
N SER A 353 -9.09 -10.46 13.07
CA SER A 353 -8.35 -9.66 12.08
C SER A 353 -8.60 -8.18 12.28
N PHE A 354 -7.54 -7.38 12.21
CA PHE A 354 -7.63 -5.92 12.18
C PHE A 354 -8.34 -5.45 10.90
N GLY A 355 -9.05 -4.34 11.02
CA GLY A 355 -9.64 -3.64 9.89
C GLY A 355 -8.72 -2.53 9.39
N PHE A 356 -9.08 -1.94 8.26
CA PHE A 356 -8.32 -0.87 7.64
C PHE A 356 -9.26 0.11 6.96
N ARG A 357 -9.03 1.41 7.14
CA ARG A 357 -9.76 2.47 6.47
C ARG A 357 -8.79 3.37 5.72
N LEU A 358 -8.98 3.45 4.42
CA LEU A 358 -8.27 4.39 3.56
C LEU A 358 -9.11 5.65 3.37
N GLY A 359 -8.51 6.82 3.60
CA GLY A 359 -9.21 8.09 3.45
C GLY A 359 -8.31 9.26 3.09
N ILE A 360 -8.94 10.39 2.81
CA ILE A 360 -8.30 11.70 2.73
C ILE A 360 -8.55 12.40 4.05
N VAL A 361 -7.49 12.99 4.61
CA VAL A 361 -7.53 13.75 5.87
C VAL A 361 -6.91 15.13 5.67
N GLU A 362 -7.30 16.08 6.51
CA GLU A 362 -6.58 17.34 6.66
C GLU A 362 -5.21 17.09 7.32
N SER A 363 -4.33 18.10 7.33
CA SER A 363 -3.00 17.99 7.94
C SER A 363 -3.01 17.75 9.46
N ASP A 364 -4.13 18.01 10.12
CA ASP A 364 -4.38 17.74 11.55
C ASP A 364 -5.11 16.39 11.79
N GLU A 365 -5.13 15.51 10.78
CA GLU A 365 -5.78 14.20 10.74
C GLU A 365 -7.32 14.21 10.82
N ARG A 366 -7.98 15.38 10.71
CA ARG A 366 -9.44 15.41 10.59
C ARG A 366 -9.89 14.74 9.27
N PRO A 367 -10.90 13.87 9.31
CA PRO A 367 -11.36 13.17 8.11
C PRO A 367 -12.03 14.11 7.11
N VAL A 368 -11.69 13.96 5.83
CA VAL A 368 -12.31 14.66 4.69
C VAL A 368 -13.19 13.70 3.90
N GLU A 369 -12.65 12.55 3.53
CA GLU A 369 -13.35 11.53 2.74
C GLU A 369 -12.87 10.13 3.13
N THR A 370 -13.79 9.17 3.21
CA THR A 370 -13.43 7.75 3.27
C THR A 370 -13.43 7.17 1.86
N LEU A 371 -12.31 6.63 1.43
CA LEU A 371 -12.14 6.09 0.09
C LEU A 371 -12.60 4.63 0.02
N ALA A 372 -12.18 3.82 0.99
CA ALA A 372 -12.54 2.41 1.15
C ALA A 372 -12.26 1.94 2.58
N GLU A 373 -12.93 0.87 3.00
CA GLU A 373 -12.76 0.28 4.33
C GLU A 373 -12.95 -1.24 4.29
N THR A 374 -12.08 -1.95 5.01
CA THR A 374 -12.26 -3.34 5.42
C THR A 374 -12.54 -3.35 6.92
N ALA A 375 -13.72 -3.81 7.34
CA ALA A 375 -14.08 -3.85 8.75
C ALA A 375 -13.21 -4.86 9.53
N PRO A 376 -12.87 -4.58 10.80
CA PRO A 376 -12.20 -5.56 11.67
C PRO A 376 -13.13 -6.76 11.93
N VAL A 377 -12.53 -7.95 12.02
CA VAL A 377 -13.22 -9.17 12.42
C VAL A 377 -12.82 -9.49 13.86
N PRO A 378 -13.74 -9.44 14.83
CA PRO A 378 -13.43 -9.80 16.21
C PRO A 378 -13.10 -11.29 16.28
N GLY A 379 -12.18 -11.65 17.18
CA GLY A 379 -11.93 -13.04 17.48
C GLY A 379 -13.06 -13.65 18.30
N SER A 380 -13.24 -14.96 18.13
CA SER A 380 -14.31 -15.75 18.76
C SER A 380 -13.84 -16.48 20.00
#